data_AF-A0A0R1LL05-F1
#
_entry.id   AF-A0A0R1LL05-F1
#
_cell.length_a   1.000
_cell.length_b   1.000
_cell.length_c   1.000
_cell.angle_alpha   90.00
_cell.angle_beta   90.00
_cell.angle_gamma   90.00
#
_symmetry.space_group_name_H-M   'P 1'
#
loop_
_entity.id
_entity.type
_entity.pdbx_description
1 polymer ?
#
loop_
_entity_poly.entity_id
_entity_poly.type
_entity_poly.pdbx_seq_one_letter_code
_entity_poly.pdbx_strand_id
1 'polypeptide(L)' 'MYQQADNKRNNIVLTHDGITMTMPEWARKIGLPYSTLADRRRKGKTVEEILYPKKLR' A
#
# COMPACT_ATOMS: atom_id res chain seq x y z
N MET A 1 9.39 4.49 -19.64
CA MET A 1 10.36 4.70 -18.54
C MET A 1 9.62 4.84 -17.22
N TYR A 2 9.35 3.74 -16.51
CA TYR A 2 9.21 3.79 -15.05
C TYR A 2 9.88 2.54 -14.51
N GLN A 3 11.18 2.72 -14.28
CA GLN A 3 12.08 1.81 -13.62
C GLN A 3 11.58 1.57 -12.20
N GLN A 4 11.36 0.31 -11.83
CA GLN A 4 11.60 -0.10 -10.45
C GLN A 4 12.44 -1.37 -10.52
N ALA A 5 13.74 -1.13 -10.33
CA ALA A 5 14.74 -2.15 -10.15
C ALA A 5 14.34 -3.06 -8.98
N ASP A 6 14.52 -4.35 -9.19
CA ASP A 6 14.76 -5.34 -8.14
C ASP A 6 15.59 -4.76 -7.00
N ASN A 7 15.08 -4.76 -5.77
CA ASN A 7 15.74 -5.52 -4.71
C ASN A 7 14.88 -5.74 -3.46
N LYS A 8 14.63 -7.02 -3.20
CA LYS A 8 14.31 -7.68 -1.92
C LYS A 8 14.58 -6.85 -0.66
N ARG A 9 13.53 -6.36 0.04
CA ARG A 9 13.50 -6.21 1.52
C ARG A 9 12.21 -5.64 2.12
N ASN A 10 11.32 -5.03 1.35
CA ASN A 10 10.07 -4.49 1.88
C ASN A 10 8.85 -5.18 1.25
N ASN A 11 8.75 -6.50 1.40
CA ASN A 11 7.48 -7.18 1.17
C ASN A 11 6.56 -6.80 2.34
N ILE A 12 6.03 -5.58 2.31
CA ILE A 12 5.21 -5.02 3.36
C ILE A 12 3.87 -5.73 3.26
N VAL A 13 3.68 -6.72 4.10
CA VAL A 13 2.39 -7.37 4.29
C VAL A 13 1.55 -6.50 5.22
N LEU A 14 0.34 -6.25 4.77
CA LEU A 14 -0.68 -5.52 5.50
C LEU A 14 -1.82 -6.49 5.77
N THR A 15 -2.14 -6.64 7.04
CA THR A 15 -3.32 -7.39 7.50
C THR A 15 -4.44 -6.39 7.73
N HIS A 16 -5.54 -6.55 6.99
CA HIS A 16 -6.74 -5.75 7.16
C HIS A 16 -7.97 -6.63 6.97
N ASP A 17 -8.92 -6.54 7.90
CA ASP A 17 -10.19 -7.28 7.85
C ASP A 17 -10.01 -8.81 7.76
N GLY A 18 -9.01 -9.35 8.47
CA GLY A 18 -8.66 -10.78 8.44
C GLY A 18 -7.91 -11.23 7.17
N ILE A 19 -7.70 -10.33 6.20
CA ILE A 19 -6.98 -10.61 4.97
C ILE A 19 -5.56 -10.07 5.07
N THR A 20 -4.56 -10.94 4.92
CA THR A 20 -3.15 -10.56 4.87
C THR A 20 -2.65 -10.63 3.43
N MET A 21 -2.25 -9.50 2.87
CA MET A 21 -1.69 -9.41 1.53
C MET A 21 -0.54 -8.42 1.50
N THR A 22 0.31 -8.52 0.49
CA THR A 22 1.39 -7.56 0.26
C THR A 22 0.83 -6.23 -0.23
N MET A 23 1.55 -5.15 0.02
CA MET A 23 1.21 -3.81 -0.44
C MET A 23 0.96 -3.70 -1.96
N PRO A 24 1.75 -4.33 -2.87
CA PRO A 24 1.42 -4.35 -4.30
C PRO A 24 0.15 -5.16 -4.62
N GLU A 25 -0.16 -6.22 -3.87
CA GLU A 25 -1.43 -6.94 -4.03
C GLU A 25 -2.61 -6.09 -3.56
N TRP A 26 -2.47 -5.41 -2.43
CA TRP A 26 -3.45 -4.45 -1.95
C TRP A 26 -3.66 -3.31 -2.96
N ALA A 27 -2.58 -2.74 -3.50
CA ALA A 27 -2.61 -1.75 -4.57
C ALA A 27 -3.44 -2.24 -5.77
N ARG A 28 -3.24 -3.47 -6.22
CA ARG A 28 -4.03 -4.08 -7.30
C ARG A 28 -5.49 -4.32 -6.90
N LYS A 29 -5.72 -4.82 -5.68
CA LYS A 29 -7.05 -5.17 -5.16
C LYS A 29 -7.96 -3.96 -4.99
N ILE A 30 -7.42 -2.85 -4.48
CA ILE A 30 -8.17 -1.60 -4.25
C ILE A 30 -8.05 -0.62 -5.44
N GLY A 31 -7.20 -0.94 -6.42
CA GLY A 31 -6.93 -0.09 -7.58
C GLY A 31 -6.14 1.18 -7.26
N LEU A 32 -5.31 1.18 -6.22
CA LEU A 32 -4.47 2.33 -5.84
C LEU A 32 -3.02 2.15 -6.28
N PRO A 33 -2.32 3.25 -6.61
CA PRO A 33 -0.89 3.19 -6.90
C PRO A 33 -0.08 2.80 -5.68
N TYR A 34 0.90 1.91 -5.87
CA TYR A 34 1.85 1.52 -4.81
C TYR A 34 2.55 2.75 -4.19
N SER A 35 2.94 3.71 -5.01
CA SER A 35 3.56 4.97 -4.57
C SER A 35 2.70 5.71 -3.55
N THR A 36 1.38 5.71 -3.74
CA THR A 36 0.45 6.32 -2.78
C THR A 36 0.41 5.54 -1.46
N LEU A 37 0.45 4.21 -1.50
CA LEU A 37 0.52 3.39 -0.29
C LEU A 37 1.83 3.58 0.47
N ALA A 38 2.94 3.65 -0.28
CA ALA A 38 4.27 3.89 0.27
C ALA A 38 4.38 5.26 0.96
N ASP A 39 3.86 6.32 0.33
CA ASP A 39 3.82 7.67 0.92
C ASP A 39 2.98 7.70 2.21
N ARG A 40 1.84 7.03 2.23
CA ARG A 40 0.99 6.95 3.42
C ARG A 40 1.66 6.18 4.56
N ARG A 41 2.33 5.07 4.24
CA ARG A 41 3.14 4.34 5.23
C ARG A 41 4.27 5.22 5.77
N ARG A 42 4.94 5.99 4.90
CA ARG A 42 5.99 6.94 5.32
C ARG A 42 5.44 8.02 6.26
N LYS A 43 4.18 8.41 6.09
CA LYS A 43 3.46 9.31 7.01
C LYS A 43 3.02 8.64 8.32
N GLY A 44 3.32 7.36 8.54
CA GLY A 44 2.94 6.63 9.75
C GLY A 44 1.44 6.34 9.85
N LYS A 45 0.74 6.29 8.71
CA LYS A 45 -0.71 6.04 8.66
C LYS A 45 -1.02 4.57 8.99
N THR A 46 -2.22 4.33 9.52
CA THR A 46 -2.70 2.97 9.79
C THR A 46 -2.99 2.21 8.49
N VAL A 47 -3.08 0.88 8.56
CA VAL A 47 -3.39 0.03 7.40
C VAL A 47 -4.68 0.48 6.71
N GLU A 48 -5.70 0.80 7.49
CA GLU A 48 -6.97 1.34 7.00
C GLU A 48 -6.80 2.65 6.25
N GLU A 49 -6.07 3.63 6.80
CA GLU A 49 -5.83 4.90 6.10
C GLU A 49 -4.95 4.73 4.85
N ILE A 50 -4.06 3.73 4.85
CA ILE A 50 -3.24 3.39 3.69
C ILE A 50 -4.13 2.84 2.57
N LEU A 51 -4.99 1.86 2.89
CA LEU A 51 -5.85 1.15 1.94
C LEU A 51 -7.07 1.98 1.50
N TYR A 52 -7.70 2.66 2.44
CA TYR A 52 -8.88 3.48 2.24
C TYR A 52 -8.53 4.96 2.39
N PRO A 53 -8.25 5.68 1.29
CA PRO A 53 -8.15 7.11 1.36
C PRO A 53 -9.50 7.65 1.84
N LYS A 54 -9.50 8.23 3.04
CA LYS A 54 -10.60 9.07 3.50
C LYS A 54 -10.66 10.23 2.51
N LYS A 55 -11.46 10.09 1.45
CA LYS A 55 -11.85 11.20 0.58
C LYS A 55 -12.54 12.18 1.51
N LEU A 56 -11.81 13.20 1.95
CA LEU A 56 -12.43 14.36 2.53
C LEU A 56 -13.16 15.01 1.35
N ARG A 57 -14.48 14.88 1.40
CA ARG A 57 -15.41 15.38 0.38
C ARG A 57 -15.44 16.90 0.41
#